data_AF-A0AAD7ECD6-F1
#
_entry.id   AF-A0AAD7ECD6-F1
#
_cell.length_a   1.000
_cell.length_b   1.000
_cell.length_c   1.000
_cell.angle_alpha   90.00
_cell.angle_beta   90.00
_cell.angle_gamma   90.00
#
_symmetry.space_group_name_H-M   'P 1'
#
loop_
_entity.id
_entity.type
_entity.pdbx_description
1 polymer ?
#
loop_
_entity_poly.entity_id
_entity_poly.type
_entity_poly.pdbx_seq_one_letter_code
_entity_poly.pdbx_strand_id
1 'polypeptide(L)'
;FLKYSKQATELITWLRSKTFVLALIRQIQVENGSNPLTIIRAVLTRWTAHYLAYCRLLEVKIALRSLVLKDSMRPTNDKLLMTGDKKAKAKAKGMIKTIENPEFWAAIERYDCLMKKHLEPLAIAANIMQAAFCRLDEVLLTFGNLHRSFDCFNEHADRHVRKAVLSSIELRWSKCDQDVFIAAWIFNMYLSLTWFNQLPFLTMQGIFTLLSRLHQRFFNSGPEVNVSLMEDIQHYFSQTGRFHALGTIKETVRVQALQKASALRFSCSICLILEFRSRALTPWQFITCFPFQEELQMILLSFSSQSTFYQ
;
A
#
# COMPACT_ATOMS: atom_id res chain seq x y z
N PHE A 1 10.80 9.73 19.05
CA PHE A 1 10.06 8.61 18.41
C PHE A 1 10.27 7.27 19.12
N LEU A 2 11.48 6.69 19.10
CA LEU A 2 11.75 5.33 19.63
C LEU A 2 11.28 5.09 21.08
N LYS A 3 11.38 6.11 21.94
CA LYS A 3 10.92 6.06 23.34
C LYS A 3 9.42 5.72 23.47
N TYR A 4 8.54 6.43 22.75
CA TYR A 4 7.10 6.24 22.85
C TYR A 4 6.62 4.98 22.13
N SER A 5 7.29 4.56 21.05
CA SER A 5 7.04 3.28 20.38
C SER A 5 7.26 2.09 21.32
N LYS A 6 8.35 2.11 22.11
CA LYS A 6 8.62 1.08 23.12
C LYS A 6 7.53 1.07 24.21
N GLN A 7 7.13 2.24 24.71
CA GLN A 7 6.05 2.36 25.70
C GLN A 7 4.71 1.84 25.16
N ALA A 8 4.37 2.13 23.91
CA ALA A 8 3.16 1.61 23.27
C ALA A 8 3.20 0.07 23.15
N THR A 9 4.34 -0.48 22.74
CA THR A 9 4.53 -1.95 22.66
C THR A 9 4.40 -2.61 24.04
N GLU A 10 4.98 -2.01 25.08
CA GLU A 10 4.88 -2.48 26.45
C GLU A 10 3.43 -2.41 26.98
N LEU A 11 2.73 -1.31 26.70
CA LEU A 11 1.33 -1.12 27.06
C LEU A 11 0.43 -2.17 26.39
N ILE A 12 0.58 -2.37 25.08
CA ILE A 12 -0.15 -3.40 24.31
C ILE A 12 0.12 -4.80 24.90
N THR A 13 1.37 -5.10 25.22
CA THR A 13 1.77 -6.38 25.81
C THR A 13 1.13 -6.59 27.18
N TRP A 14 1.12 -5.54 28.02
CA TRP A 14 0.49 -5.60 29.34
C TRP A 14 -1.03 -5.78 29.23
N LEU A 15 -1.71 -4.99 28.40
CA LEU A 15 -3.16 -5.10 28.18
C LEU A 15 -3.56 -6.51 27.74
N ARG A 16 -2.79 -7.10 26.80
CA ARG A 16 -3.03 -8.47 26.33
C ARG A 16 -2.76 -9.56 27.37
N SER A 17 -1.95 -9.27 28.39
CA SER A 17 -1.72 -10.21 29.50
C SER A 17 -2.86 -10.23 30.53
N LYS A 18 -3.84 -9.33 30.42
CA LYS A 18 -4.92 -9.14 31.39
C LYS A 18 -6.28 -9.30 30.72
N THR A 19 -6.73 -10.54 30.58
CA THR A 19 -8.05 -10.88 29.98
C THR A 19 -9.21 -10.12 30.62
N PHE A 20 -9.18 -9.99 31.95
CA PHE A 20 -10.18 -9.20 32.69
C PHE A 20 -10.20 -7.72 32.28
N VAL A 21 -9.05 -7.09 32.11
CA VAL A 21 -8.95 -5.68 31.67
C VAL A 21 -9.48 -5.53 30.24
N LEU A 22 -9.21 -6.50 29.35
CA LEU A 22 -9.77 -6.51 28.00
C LEU A 22 -11.31 -6.60 28.01
N ALA A 23 -11.89 -7.39 28.91
CA ALA A 23 -13.33 -7.49 29.05
C ALA A 23 -13.96 -6.14 29.50
N LEU A 24 -13.31 -5.44 30.44
CA LEU A 24 -13.76 -4.11 30.87
C LEU A 24 -13.67 -3.06 29.75
N ILE A 25 -12.59 -3.07 28.97
CA ILE A 25 -12.45 -2.21 27.79
C ILE A 25 -13.58 -2.48 26.80
N ARG A 26 -13.87 -3.75 26.52
CA ARG A 26 -14.93 -4.16 25.61
C ARG A 26 -16.29 -3.64 26.08
N GLN A 27 -16.59 -3.76 27.38
CA GLN A 27 -17.83 -3.25 27.96
C GLN A 27 -17.95 -1.74 27.78
N ILE A 28 -16.89 -0.98 28.07
CA ILE A 28 -16.88 0.48 27.89
C ILE A 28 -17.06 0.88 26.42
N GLN A 29 -16.50 0.12 25.48
CA GLN A 29 -16.70 0.38 24.05
C GLN A 29 -18.18 0.21 23.65
N VAL A 30 -18.84 -0.84 24.16
CA VAL A 30 -20.26 -1.09 23.91
C VAL A 30 -21.13 0.00 24.56
N GLU A 31 -20.82 0.40 25.80
CA GLU A 31 -21.49 1.51 26.48
C GLU A 31 -21.38 2.83 25.69
N ASN A 32 -20.24 3.05 25.03
CA ASN A 32 -19.99 4.21 24.19
C ASN A 32 -20.54 4.06 22.75
N GLY A 33 -21.38 3.05 22.47
CA GLY A 33 -21.99 2.82 21.16
C GLY A 33 -21.00 2.41 20.06
N SER A 34 -19.78 1.99 20.42
CA SER A 34 -18.75 1.58 19.47
C SER A 34 -18.72 0.07 19.30
N ASN A 35 -18.40 -0.39 18.09
CA ASN A 35 -18.11 -1.82 17.88
C ASN A 35 -16.90 -2.24 18.74
N PRO A 36 -17.01 -3.33 19.51
CA PRO A 36 -15.93 -3.74 20.40
C PRO A 36 -14.68 -4.15 19.62
N LEU A 37 -13.56 -3.49 19.89
CA LEU A 37 -12.29 -3.73 19.21
C LEU A 37 -11.32 -4.45 20.14
N THR A 38 -10.67 -5.49 19.63
CA THR A 38 -9.59 -6.19 20.34
C THR A 38 -8.24 -5.51 20.08
N ILE A 39 -7.37 -5.53 21.10
CA ILE A 39 -5.99 -5.03 21.03
C ILE A 39 -5.11 -6.03 20.27
N ILE A 40 -4.41 -5.53 19.25
CA ILE A 40 -3.53 -6.32 18.39
C ILE A 40 -2.09 -6.24 18.90
N ARG A 41 -1.34 -7.34 18.82
CA ARG A 41 0.10 -7.37 19.13
C ARG A 41 0.86 -7.29 17.81
N ALA A 42 1.84 -6.41 17.76
CA ALA A 42 2.76 -6.34 16.64
C ALA A 42 3.69 -7.55 16.61
N VAL A 43 3.91 -8.10 15.42
CA VAL A 43 4.98 -9.06 15.16
C VAL A 43 6.27 -8.28 14.92
N LEU A 44 7.33 -8.59 15.65
CA LEU A 44 8.61 -7.83 15.64
C LEU A 44 9.19 -7.62 14.23
N THR A 45 9.04 -8.61 13.36
CA THR A 45 9.66 -8.62 12.02
C THR A 45 8.81 -7.94 10.95
N ARG A 46 7.60 -7.49 11.27
CA ARG A 46 6.67 -6.91 10.28
C ARG A 46 6.26 -5.52 10.72
N TRP A 47 6.86 -4.51 10.12
CA TRP A 47 6.57 -3.10 10.41
C TRP A 47 5.08 -2.75 10.25
N THR A 48 4.37 -3.39 9.31
CA THR A 48 2.91 -3.24 9.12
C THR A 48 2.12 -3.69 10.35
N ALA A 49 2.60 -4.70 11.07
CA ALA A 49 1.98 -5.17 12.31
C ALA A 49 2.17 -4.16 13.46
N HIS A 50 3.30 -3.45 13.51
CA HIS A 50 3.52 -2.37 14.47
C HIS A 50 2.59 -1.19 14.20
N TYR A 51 2.49 -0.77 12.94
CA TYR A 51 1.56 0.26 12.51
C TYR A 51 0.11 -0.09 12.91
N LEU A 52 -0.40 -1.24 12.48
CA LEU A 52 -1.76 -1.68 12.79
C LEU A 52 -2.05 -1.79 14.29
N ALA A 53 -1.07 -2.27 15.07
CA ALA A 53 -1.21 -2.37 16.51
C ALA A 53 -1.35 -0.98 17.17
N TYR A 54 -0.67 0.04 16.65
CA TYR A 54 -0.75 1.40 17.19
C TYR A 54 -2.01 2.14 16.71
N CYS A 55 -2.45 1.95 15.46
CA CYS A 55 -3.76 2.44 15.01
C CYS A 55 -4.86 1.92 15.93
N ARG A 56 -4.84 0.60 16.18
CA ARG A 56 -5.80 -0.05 17.08
C ARG A 56 -5.71 0.47 18.51
N LEU A 57 -4.50 0.78 19.00
CA LEU A 57 -4.34 1.38 20.31
C LEU A 57 -4.95 2.78 20.39
N LEU A 58 -4.84 3.59 19.33
CA LEU A 58 -5.47 4.91 19.22
C LEU A 58 -6.99 4.82 19.16
N GLU A 59 -7.55 3.87 18.41
CA GLU A 59 -9.00 3.63 18.34
C GLU A 59 -9.59 3.31 19.72
N VAL A 60 -8.82 2.61 20.57
CA VAL A 60 -9.25 2.20 21.92
C VAL A 60 -8.88 3.25 22.99
N LYS A 61 -8.22 4.36 22.61
CA LYS A 61 -7.76 5.42 23.53
C LYS A 61 -8.86 5.93 24.45
N ILE A 62 -10.03 6.25 23.91
CA ILE A 62 -11.15 6.80 24.68
C ILE A 62 -11.58 5.79 25.75
N ALA A 63 -11.81 4.54 25.35
CA ALA A 63 -12.20 3.47 26.27
C ALA A 63 -11.15 3.22 27.37
N LEU A 64 -9.86 3.26 27.03
CA LEU A 64 -8.76 3.14 28.00
C LEU A 64 -8.73 4.28 29.01
N ARG A 65 -8.88 5.53 28.56
CA ARG A 65 -8.90 6.70 29.46
C ARG A 65 -10.14 6.69 30.34
N SER A 66 -11.30 6.32 29.80
CA SER A 66 -12.53 6.14 30.58
C SER A 66 -12.38 5.03 31.63
N LEU A 67 -11.72 3.92 31.29
CA LEU A 67 -11.47 2.84 32.25
C LEU A 67 -10.59 3.31 33.41
N VAL A 68 -9.49 4.00 33.09
CA VAL A 68 -8.58 4.55 34.11
C VAL A 68 -9.30 5.57 35.01
N LEU A 69 -10.10 6.46 34.43
CA LEU A 69 -10.88 7.43 35.18
C LEU A 69 -11.93 6.77 36.08
N LYS A 70 -12.67 5.78 35.57
CA LYS A 70 -13.64 5.00 36.36
C LYS A 70 -12.94 4.24 37.50
N ASP A 71 -11.72 3.73 37.29
CA ASP A 71 -10.94 3.03 38.32
C ASP A 71 -10.32 3.99 39.35
N SER A 72 -9.94 5.21 38.95
CA SER A 72 -9.38 6.20 39.88
C SER A 72 -10.40 6.71 40.89
N MET A 73 -11.69 6.73 40.53
CA MET A 73 -12.78 7.10 41.43
C MET A 73 -13.18 5.98 42.41
N ARG A 74 -12.68 4.75 42.23
CA ARG A 74 -12.99 3.63 43.13
C ARG A 74 -12.19 3.68 44.43
N PRO A 75 -12.75 3.22 45.55
CA PRO A 75 -12.00 3.01 46.79
C PRO A 75 -10.78 2.11 46.56
N THR A 76 -9.73 2.30 47.35
CA THR A 76 -8.44 1.57 47.20
C THR A 76 -8.60 0.05 47.18
N ASN A 77 -9.57 -0.49 47.93
CA ASN A 77 -9.84 -1.92 48.01
C ASN A 77 -10.58 -2.49 46.77
N ASP A 78 -11.22 -1.64 45.97
CA ASP A 78 -12.07 -2.03 44.83
C ASP A 78 -11.43 -1.70 43.47
N LYS A 79 -10.14 -1.32 43.46
CA LYS A 79 -9.41 -1.01 42.22
C LYS A 79 -9.24 -2.28 41.38
N LEU A 80 -9.78 -2.22 40.16
CA LEU A 80 -9.80 -3.31 39.21
C LEU A 80 -8.49 -3.42 38.41
N LEU A 81 -7.79 -2.30 38.21
CA LEU A 81 -6.55 -2.27 37.43
C LEU A 81 -5.31 -2.65 38.25
N MET A 82 -5.38 -2.48 39.58
CA MET A 82 -4.25 -2.64 40.51
C MET A 82 -4.32 -3.97 41.27
N THR A 83 -4.45 -5.07 40.52
CA THR A 83 -4.58 -6.44 41.05
C THR A 83 -3.28 -7.24 41.00
N GLY A 84 -3.09 -8.16 41.95
CA GLY A 84 -1.95 -9.09 42.00
C GLY A 84 -0.84 -8.73 43.00
N ASP A 85 0.34 -9.28 42.77
CA ASP A 85 1.54 -9.12 43.61
C ASP A 85 2.13 -7.69 43.54
N LYS A 86 3.08 -7.38 44.43
CA LYS A 86 3.71 -6.04 44.49
C LYS A 86 4.31 -5.62 43.15
N LYS A 87 4.85 -6.58 42.38
CA LYS A 87 5.42 -6.35 41.05
C LYS A 87 4.35 -6.05 40.00
N ALA A 88 3.25 -6.82 39.95
CA ALA A 88 2.13 -6.54 39.05
C ALA A 88 1.48 -5.19 39.34
N LYS A 89 1.29 -4.84 40.63
CA LYS A 89 0.76 -3.53 41.05
C LYS A 89 1.69 -2.39 40.61
N ALA A 90 3.00 -2.54 40.80
CA ALA A 90 3.97 -1.54 40.33
C ALA A 90 3.92 -1.35 38.80
N LYS A 91 3.81 -2.45 38.04
CA LYS A 91 3.68 -2.42 36.58
C LYS A 91 2.37 -1.75 36.15
N ALA A 92 1.25 -2.10 36.77
CA ALA A 92 -0.05 -1.50 36.49
C ALA A 92 -0.04 0.02 36.74
N LYS A 93 0.58 0.48 37.85
CA LYS A 93 0.77 1.92 38.12
C LYS A 93 1.56 2.62 37.01
N GLY A 94 2.62 1.98 36.52
CA GLY A 94 3.40 2.49 35.39
C GLY A 94 2.56 2.62 34.11
N MET A 95 1.75 1.61 33.79
CA MET A 95 0.91 1.61 32.59
C MET A 95 -0.24 2.64 32.69
N ILE A 96 -0.84 2.80 33.87
CA ILE A 96 -1.84 3.85 34.13
C ILE A 96 -1.23 5.24 33.87
N LYS A 97 -0.03 5.49 34.41
CA LYS A 97 0.69 6.75 34.15
C LYS A 97 0.97 6.98 32.66
N THR A 98 1.24 5.92 31.89
CA THR A 98 1.37 6.02 30.43
C THR A 98 0.04 6.37 29.76
N ILE A 99 -1.07 5.75 30.18
CA ILE A 99 -2.42 6.05 29.64
C ILE A 99 -2.87 7.47 29.98
N GLU A 100 -2.48 8.01 31.12
CA GLU A 100 -2.84 9.37 31.52
C GLU A 100 -2.00 10.44 30.80
N ASN A 101 -0.80 10.10 30.35
CA ASN A 101 0.14 11.03 29.74
C ASN A 101 -0.36 11.56 28.37
N PRO A 102 -0.70 12.85 28.24
CA PRO A 102 -1.14 13.43 26.97
C PRO A 102 -0.06 13.43 25.89
N GLU A 103 1.21 13.62 26.27
CA GLU A 103 2.34 13.63 25.33
C GLU A 103 2.57 12.27 24.69
N PHE A 104 2.30 11.19 25.44
CA PHE A 104 2.35 9.83 24.91
C PHE A 104 1.36 9.68 23.75
N TRP A 105 0.09 10.05 23.97
CA TRP A 105 -0.93 9.94 22.93
C TRP A 105 -0.65 10.85 21.73
N ALA A 106 -0.26 12.10 21.97
CA ALA A 106 0.10 13.02 20.90
C ALA A 106 1.29 12.49 20.07
N ALA A 107 2.26 11.82 20.71
CA ALA A 107 3.37 11.20 20.00
C ALA A 107 2.95 9.98 19.16
N ILE A 108 2.03 9.14 19.67
CA ILE A 108 1.50 8.00 18.90
C ILE A 108 0.60 8.48 17.75
N GLU A 109 -0.19 9.54 17.93
CA GLU A 109 -1.00 10.16 16.87
C GLU A 109 -0.14 10.76 15.76
N ARG A 110 0.91 11.52 16.11
CA ARG A 110 1.88 12.01 15.11
C ARG A 110 2.55 10.86 14.38
N TYR A 111 2.87 9.79 15.08
CA TYR A 111 3.43 8.59 14.46
C TYR A 111 2.46 7.90 13.51
N ASP A 112 1.21 7.72 13.92
CA ASP A 112 0.16 7.15 13.07
C ASP A 112 -0.01 7.98 11.80
N CYS A 113 -0.04 9.31 11.91
CA CYS A 113 -0.08 10.22 10.77
C CYS A 113 1.14 10.05 9.85
N LEU A 114 2.35 10.03 10.42
CA LEU A 114 3.60 9.84 9.67
C LEU A 114 3.64 8.49 8.96
N MET A 115 3.23 7.42 9.65
CA MET A 115 3.20 6.08 9.09
C MET A 115 2.10 5.93 8.04
N LYS A 116 0.92 6.53 8.21
CA LYS A 116 -0.09 6.60 7.15
C LYS A 116 0.50 7.26 5.91
N LYS A 117 1.07 8.45 6.07
CA LYS A 117 1.65 9.22 4.97
C LYS A 117 2.73 8.44 4.20
N HIS A 118 3.68 7.81 4.91
CA HIS A 118 4.82 7.17 4.25
C HIS A 118 4.64 5.69 3.97
N LEU A 119 3.96 4.96 4.83
CA LEU A 119 3.94 3.51 4.75
C LEU A 119 2.68 2.96 4.10
N GLU A 120 1.57 3.68 4.13
CA GLU A 120 0.36 3.25 3.44
C GLU A 120 0.60 3.05 1.94
N PRO A 121 1.27 3.97 1.20
CA PRO A 121 1.58 3.74 -0.21
C PRO A 121 2.42 2.47 -0.42
N LEU A 122 3.41 2.22 0.45
CA LEU A 122 4.27 1.04 0.39
C LEU A 122 3.52 -0.25 0.73
N ALA A 123 2.58 -0.21 1.67
CA ALA A 123 1.75 -1.35 2.04
C ALA A 123 0.79 -1.71 0.89
N ILE A 124 0.16 -0.71 0.26
CA ILE A 124 -0.69 -0.91 -0.93
C ILE A 124 0.15 -1.53 -2.04
N ALA A 125 1.32 -0.98 -2.33
CA ALA A 125 2.22 -1.51 -3.36
C ALA A 125 2.64 -2.96 -3.07
N ALA A 126 3.00 -3.26 -1.83
CA ALA A 126 3.37 -4.62 -1.43
C ALA A 126 2.20 -5.59 -1.60
N ASN A 127 0.98 -5.20 -1.22
CA ASN A 127 -0.21 -6.02 -1.40
C ASN A 127 -0.52 -6.31 -2.88
N ILE A 128 -0.39 -5.31 -3.76
CA ILE A 128 -0.56 -5.48 -5.20
C ILE A 128 0.49 -6.46 -5.74
N MET A 129 1.77 -6.21 -5.45
CA MET A 129 2.88 -7.04 -5.94
C MET A 129 2.89 -8.47 -5.38
N GLN A 130 2.24 -8.69 -4.23
CA GLN A 130 2.09 -10.02 -3.60
C GLN A 130 0.80 -10.73 -4.00
N ALA A 131 -0.08 -10.09 -4.78
CA ALA A 131 -1.30 -10.74 -5.25
C ALA A 131 -0.97 -11.91 -6.17
N ALA A 132 -1.67 -13.03 -6.01
CA ALA A 132 -1.43 -14.26 -6.79
C ALA A 132 -1.56 -14.05 -8.31
N PHE A 133 -2.34 -13.06 -8.72
CA PHE A 133 -2.61 -12.72 -10.12
C PHE A 133 -2.03 -11.36 -10.51
N CYS A 134 -0.99 -10.89 -9.79
CA CYS A 134 -0.32 -9.64 -10.12
C CYS A 134 0.31 -9.73 -11.53
N ARG A 135 -0.07 -8.80 -12.40
CA ARG A 135 0.45 -8.70 -13.76
C ARG A 135 1.62 -7.73 -13.80
N LEU A 136 2.50 -7.93 -14.79
CA LEU A 136 3.69 -7.10 -14.97
C LEU A 136 3.35 -5.62 -15.21
N ASP A 137 2.26 -5.31 -15.92
CA ASP A 137 1.79 -3.94 -16.11
C ASP A 137 1.34 -3.29 -14.80
N GLU A 138 0.72 -4.05 -13.89
CA GLU A 138 0.34 -3.56 -12.55
C GLU A 138 1.57 -3.27 -11.69
N VAL A 139 2.64 -4.06 -11.81
CA VAL A 139 3.92 -3.80 -11.14
C VAL A 139 4.50 -2.45 -11.60
N LEU A 140 4.53 -2.21 -12.91
CA LEU A 140 5.04 -0.94 -13.47
C LEU A 140 4.20 0.26 -13.01
N LEU A 141 2.87 0.14 -13.10
CA LEU A 141 1.95 1.18 -12.61
C LEU A 141 2.12 1.45 -11.11
N THR A 142 2.37 0.41 -10.32
CA THR A 142 2.61 0.52 -8.89
C THR A 142 3.93 1.26 -8.61
N PHE A 143 5.01 0.96 -9.33
CA PHE A 143 6.26 1.72 -9.24
C PHE A 143 6.05 3.19 -9.59
N GLY A 144 5.36 3.49 -10.69
CA GLY A 144 5.07 4.86 -11.10
C GLY A 144 4.25 5.62 -10.06
N ASN A 145 3.22 4.98 -9.49
CA ASN A 145 2.40 5.60 -8.46
C ASN A 145 3.17 5.84 -7.17
N LEU A 146 4.01 4.89 -6.75
CA LEU A 146 4.90 5.08 -5.60
C LEU A 146 5.83 6.27 -5.82
N HIS A 147 6.53 6.31 -6.96
CA HIS A 147 7.44 7.39 -7.28
C HIS A 147 6.75 8.75 -7.16
N ARG A 148 5.62 8.94 -7.85
CA ARG A 148 4.82 10.17 -7.77
C ARG A 148 4.39 10.49 -6.34
N SER A 149 3.84 9.52 -5.62
CA SER A 149 3.33 9.73 -4.26
C SER A 149 4.40 10.29 -3.34
N PHE A 150 5.64 9.78 -3.46
CA PHE A 150 6.75 10.25 -2.65
C PHE A 150 7.41 11.51 -3.22
N ASP A 151 7.40 11.71 -4.53
CA ASP A 151 7.97 12.91 -5.14
C ASP A 151 7.16 14.18 -4.80
N CYS A 152 5.84 14.04 -4.66
CA CYS A 152 4.97 15.11 -4.16
C CYS A 152 5.19 15.45 -2.67
N PHE A 153 6.03 14.72 -1.93
CA PHE A 153 6.37 15.09 -0.54
C PHE A 153 7.32 16.29 -0.53
N ASN A 154 6.76 17.46 -0.21
CA ASN A 154 7.47 18.74 -0.20
C ASN A 154 7.80 19.26 1.21
N GLU A 155 7.34 18.59 2.26
CA GLU A 155 7.68 18.98 3.64
C GLU A 155 9.15 18.69 3.95
N HIS A 156 9.82 19.64 4.59
CA HIS A 156 11.26 19.51 4.89
C HIS A 156 11.56 18.28 5.77
N ALA A 157 10.63 17.93 6.67
CA ALA A 157 10.73 16.75 7.54
C ALA A 157 10.79 15.42 6.76
N ASP A 158 10.24 15.38 5.55
CA ASP A 158 10.09 14.15 4.76
C ASP A 158 11.20 13.96 3.75
N ARG A 159 12.09 14.95 3.58
CA ARG A 159 13.14 14.96 2.55
C ARG A 159 13.99 13.69 2.57
N HIS A 160 14.38 13.22 3.74
CA HIS A 160 15.18 12.00 3.89
C HIS A 160 14.41 10.75 3.47
N VAL A 161 13.14 10.66 3.84
CA VAL A 161 12.26 9.53 3.49
C VAL A 161 12.01 9.51 1.98
N ARG A 162 11.61 10.66 1.41
CA ARG A 162 11.44 10.85 -0.04
C ARG A 162 12.69 10.39 -0.78
N LYS A 163 13.86 10.94 -0.44
CA LYS A 163 15.12 10.59 -1.11
C LYS A 163 15.40 9.09 -1.00
N ALA A 164 15.29 8.50 0.19
CA ALA A 164 15.56 7.08 0.39
C ALA A 164 14.61 6.18 -0.41
N VAL A 165 13.31 6.51 -0.44
CA VAL A 165 12.31 5.72 -1.16
C VAL A 165 12.48 5.87 -2.67
N LEU A 166 12.64 7.10 -3.19
CA LEU A 166 12.86 7.34 -4.61
C LEU A 166 14.13 6.61 -5.08
N SER A 167 15.26 6.78 -4.39
CA SER A 167 16.50 6.04 -4.74
C SER A 167 16.33 4.53 -4.66
N SER A 168 15.52 4.00 -3.73
CA SER A 168 15.24 2.56 -3.69
C SER A 168 14.35 2.11 -4.85
N ILE A 169 13.42 2.94 -5.33
CA ILE A 169 12.58 2.64 -6.49
C ILE A 169 13.44 2.62 -7.75
N GLU A 170 14.24 3.67 -7.95
CA GLU A 170 15.17 3.80 -9.08
C GLU A 170 16.15 2.62 -9.13
N LEU A 171 16.75 2.25 -7.99
CA LEU A 171 17.67 1.12 -7.89
C LEU A 171 17.01 -0.24 -8.20
N ARG A 172 15.73 -0.41 -7.84
CA ARG A 172 15.00 -1.65 -8.18
C ARG A 172 14.67 -1.68 -9.66
N TRP A 173 14.20 -0.56 -10.20
CA TRP A 173 13.90 -0.43 -11.61
C TRP A 173 15.13 -0.68 -12.50
N SER A 174 16.31 -0.16 -12.13
CA SER A 174 17.54 -0.38 -12.90
C SER A 174 18.03 -1.84 -12.89
N LYS A 175 17.60 -2.63 -11.91
CA LYS A 175 17.92 -4.07 -11.81
C LYS A 175 16.84 -4.97 -12.42
N CYS A 176 15.69 -4.43 -12.77
CA CYS A 176 14.60 -5.17 -13.37
C CYS A 176 14.80 -5.32 -14.88
N ASP A 177 14.14 -6.31 -15.46
CA ASP A 177 14.07 -6.50 -16.90
C ASP A 177 13.06 -5.50 -17.51
N GLN A 178 13.52 -4.27 -17.69
CA GLN A 178 12.68 -3.12 -18.06
C GLN A 178 11.89 -3.36 -19.34
N ASP A 179 12.50 -4.00 -20.34
CA ASP A 179 11.86 -4.31 -21.63
C ASP A 179 10.58 -5.14 -21.44
N VAL A 180 10.57 -6.08 -20.49
CA VAL A 180 9.40 -6.94 -20.21
C VAL A 180 8.26 -6.13 -19.58
N PHE A 181 8.57 -5.23 -18.65
CA PHE A 181 7.57 -4.35 -18.04
C PHE A 181 7.00 -3.36 -19.06
N ILE A 182 7.86 -2.81 -19.92
CA ILE A 182 7.47 -1.91 -21.00
C ILE A 182 6.57 -2.65 -22.00
N ALA A 183 6.92 -3.87 -22.41
CA ALA A 183 6.09 -4.70 -23.28
C ALA A 183 4.72 -5.03 -22.65
N ALA A 184 4.69 -5.41 -21.38
CA ALA A 184 3.44 -5.68 -20.67
C ALA A 184 2.51 -4.45 -20.64
N TRP A 185 3.10 -3.26 -20.48
CA TRP A 185 2.37 -2.00 -20.55
C TRP A 185 1.86 -1.69 -21.97
N ILE A 186 2.69 -1.90 -22.99
CA ILE A 186 2.30 -1.74 -24.40
C ILE A 186 1.07 -2.61 -24.74
N PHE A 187 1.04 -3.83 -24.24
CA PHE A 187 -0.07 -4.77 -24.44
C PHE A 187 -1.25 -4.57 -23.47
N ASN A 188 -1.20 -3.56 -22.60
CA ASN A 188 -2.35 -3.24 -21.77
C ASN A 188 -3.37 -2.44 -22.59
N MET A 189 -4.45 -3.10 -23.00
CA MET A 189 -5.55 -2.51 -23.79
C MET A 189 -6.22 -1.29 -23.15
N TYR A 190 -6.03 -1.07 -21.85
CA TYR A 190 -6.62 0.05 -21.10
C TYR A 190 -5.71 1.27 -21.02
N LEU A 191 -4.41 1.07 -21.23
CA LEU A 191 -3.43 2.15 -21.22
C LEU A 191 -3.26 2.65 -22.65
N SER A 192 -3.29 3.96 -22.82
CA SER A 192 -3.08 4.54 -24.13
C SER A 192 -1.58 4.73 -24.35
N LEU A 193 -1.11 4.45 -25.56
CA LEU A 193 0.26 4.79 -25.95
C LEU A 193 0.49 6.30 -26.04
N THR A 194 -0.56 7.12 -26.09
CA THR A 194 -0.47 8.60 -26.20
C THR A 194 0.41 9.23 -25.13
N TRP A 195 0.64 8.52 -24.03
CA TRP A 195 1.37 8.93 -22.84
C TRP A 195 2.88 8.87 -23.02
N PHE A 196 3.33 8.16 -24.05
CA PHE A 196 4.75 8.03 -24.41
C PHE A 196 5.05 8.44 -25.84
N ASN A 197 4.14 9.18 -26.49
CA ASN A 197 4.40 9.78 -27.80
C ASN A 197 5.66 10.68 -27.80
N GLN A 198 6.12 11.12 -26.63
CA GLN A 198 7.32 11.92 -26.45
C GLN A 198 8.60 11.10 -26.16
N LEU A 199 8.51 9.77 -26.01
CA LEU A 199 9.68 8.91 -25.81
C LEU A 199 10.21 8.43 -27.17
N PRO A 200 11.45 8.78 -27.54
CA PRO A 200 11.97 8.52 -28.89
C PRO A 200 12.10 7.02 -29.22
N PHE A 201 12.17 6.16 -28.19
CA PHE A 201 12.29 4.71 -28.36
C PHE A 201 10.94 3.97 -28.42
N LEU A 202 9.80 4.64 -28.21
CA LEU A 202 8.45 4.05 -28.28
C LEU A 202 7.70 4.38 -29.58
N THR A 203 8.44 4.63 -30.66
CA THR A 203 7.90 4.63 -32.02
C THR A 203 7.49 3.23 -32.45
N MET A 204 6.71 3.06 -33.53
CA MET A 204 6.38 1.73 -34.06
C MET A 204 7.61 0.86 -34.31
N GLN A 205 8.68 1.44 -34.85
CA GLN A 205 9.94 0.73 -35.07
C GLN A 205 10.64 0.36 -33.77
N GLY A 206 10.61 1.25 -32.77
CA GLY A 206 11.17 0.98 -31.45
C GLY A 206 10.42 -0.13 -30.70
N ILE A 207 9.08 -0.08 -30.76
CA ILE A 207 8.20 -1.12 -30.21
C ILE A 207 8.46 -2.46 -30.90
N PHE A 208 8.52 -2.47 -32.24
CA PHE A 208 8.86 -3.68 -32.99
C PHE A 208 10.22 -4.23 -32.56
N THR A 209 11.27 -3.39 -32.52
CA THR A 209 12.61 -3.82 -32.11
C THR A 209 12.60 -4.41 -30.69
N LEU A 210 11.94 -3.76 -29.74
CA LEU A 210 11.81 -4.23 -28.36
C LEU A 210 11.11 -5.59 -28.31
N LEU A 211 9.96 -5.73 -28.98
CA LEU A 211 9.17 -6.96 -28.99
C LEU A 211 9.89 -8.10 -29.72
N SER A 212 10.58 -7.82 -30.81
CA SER A 212 11.41 -8.80 -31.53
C SER A 212 12.52 -9.35 -30.64
N ARG A 213 13.25 -8.48 -29.91
CA ARG A 213 14.28 -8.91 -28.96
C ARG A 213 13.70 -9.80 -27.86
N LEU A 214 12.56 -9.41 -27.28
CA LEU A 214 11.89 -10.20 -26.25
C LEU A 214 11.42 -11.55 -26.78
N HIS A 215 10.83 -11.57 -27.97
CA HIS A 215 10.36 -12.79 -28.62
C HIS A 215 11.52 -13.76 -28.89
N GLN A 216 12.61 -13.27 -29.47
CA GLN A 216 13.82 -14.08 -29.70
C GLN A 216 14.38 -14.63 -28.37
N ARG A 217 14.47 -13.78 -27.34
CA ARG A 217 15.00 -14.16 -26.02
C ARG A 217 14.14 -15.21 -25.31
N PHE A 218 12.82 -15.12 -25.41
CA PHE A 218 11.90 -16.04 -24.71
C PHE A 218 11.62 -17.33 -25.47
N PHE A 219 11.64 -17.31 -26.80
CA PHE A 219 11.25 -18.45 -27.63
C PHE A 219 12.42 -19.06 -28.43
N ASN A 220 13.66 -18.60 -28.21
CA ASN A 220 14.87 -19.04 -28.93
C ASN A 220 14.68 -19.06 -30.46
N SER A 221 13.86 -18.14 -30.97
CA SER A 221 13.50 -18.08 -32.38
C SER A 221 14.56 -17.31 -33.16
N GLY A 222 14.90 -17.78 -34.36
CA GLY A 222 15.78 -17.06 -35.29
C GLY A 222 15.17 -15.74 -35.79
N PRO A 223 15.96 -14.89 -36.49
CA PRO A 223 15.52 -13.58 -36.96
C PRO A 223 14.39 -13.61 -38.01
N GLU A 224 14.07 -14.79 -38.56
CA GLU A 224 13.08 -15.00 -39.63
C GLU A 224 11.61 -14.87 -39.19
N VAL A 225 11.31 -14.86 -37.89
CA VAL A 225 9.94 -14.73 -37.33
C VAL A 225 9.39 -13.29 -37.38
N ASN A 226 10.13 -12.35 -37.98
CA ASN A 226 9.91 -10.92 -37.79
C ASN A 226 8.90 -10.25 -38.73
N VAL A 227 8.54 -10.84 -39.88
CA VAL A 227 7.70 -10.14 -40.87
C VAL A 227 6.24 -10.06 -40.40
N SER A 228 5.67 -11.17 -39.92
CA SER A 228 4.27 -11.17 -39.42
C SER A 228 4.11 -10.38 -38.11
N LEU A 229 5.17 -10.25 -37.31
CA LEU A 229 5.12 -9.54 -36.03
C LEU A 229 4.84 -8.04 -36.22
N MET A 230 5.44 -7.40 -37.23
CA MET A 230 5.18 -5.99 -37.51
C MET A 230 3.71 -5.76 -37.91
N GLU A 231 3.17 -6.63 -38.78
CA GLU A 231 1.76 -6.58 -39.19
C GLU A 231 0.83 -6.77 -37.98
N ASP A 232 1.11 -7.75 -37.11
CA ASP A 232 0.33 -8.00 -35.90
C ASP A 232 0.38 -6.80 -34.93
N ILE A 233 1.53 -6.13 -34.77
CA ILE A 233 1.66 -4.92 -33.95
C ILE A 233 0.81 -3.80 -34.53
N GLN A 234 0.85 -3.58 -35.84
CA GLN A 234 0.02 -2.57 -36.51
C GLN A 234 -1.47 -2.87 -36.35
N HIS A 235 -1.87 -4.14 -36.53
CA HIS A 235 -3.24 -4.59 -36.33
C HIS A 235 -3.70 -4.42 -34.87
N TYR A 236 -2.82 -4.68 -33.90
CA TYR A 236 -3.13 -4.47 -32.48
C TYR A 236 -3.45 -3.01 -32.16
N PHE A 237 -2.61 -2.07 -32.59
CA PHE A 237 -2.83 -0.64 -32.30
C PHE A 237 -3.97 -0.01 -33.09
N SER A 238 -4.15 -0.43 -34.34
CA SER A 238 -5.30 0.00 -35.16
C SER A 238 -6.60 -0.69 -34.74
N GLN A 239 -6.54 -1.72 -33.87
CA GLN A 239 -7.66 -2.59 -33.54
C GLN A 239 -8.34 -3.14 -34.80
N THR A 240 -7.53 -3.67 -35.71
CA THR A 240 -7.98 -4.30 -36.96
C THR A 240 -7.52 -5.76 -37.02
N GLY A 241 -7.87 -6.46 -38.11
CA GLY A 241 -7.48 -7.85 -38.32
C GLY A 241 -7.92 -8.74 -37.16
N ARG A 242 -6.97 -9.48 -36.56
CA ARG A 242 -7.23 -10.38 -35.43
C ARG A 242 -7.60 -9.66 -34.13
N PHE A 243 -7.37 -8.35 -34.04
CA PHE A 243 -7.62 -7.54 -32.84
C PHE A 243 -8.86 -6.63 -32.95
N HIS A 244 -9.68 -6.79 -33.99
CA HIS A 244 -10.90 -5.97 -34.18
C HIS A 244 -11.88 -6.03 -33.00
N ALA A 245 -11.97 -7.17 -32.32
CA ALA A 245 -12.86 -7.36 -31.17
C ALA A 245 -12.30 -6.75 -29.87
N LEU A 246 -11.05 -6.27 -29.85
CA LEU A 246 -10.38 -5.81 -28.64
C LEU A 246 -11.14 -4.65 -27.97
N GLY A 247 -11.67 -3.70 -28.75
CA GLY A 247 -12.49 -2.60 -28.24
C GLY A 247 -13.77 -3.08 -27.54
N THR A 248 -14.47 -4.05 -28.13
CA THR A 248 -15.68 -4.64 -27.53
C THR A 248 -15.36 -5.44 -26.26
N ILE A 249 -14.26 -6.20 -26.26
CA ILE A 249 -13.79 -6.94 -25.08
C ILE A 249 -13.42 -5.96 -23.96
N LYS A 250 -12.68 -4.89 -24.31
CA LYS A 250 -12.27 -3.82 -23.40
C LYS A 250 -13.48 -3.25 -22.65
N GLU A 251 -14.53 -2.88 -23.38
CA GLU A 251 -15.74 -2.31 -22.78
C GLU A 251 -16.56 -3.34 -21.98
N THR A 252 -16.67 -4.56 -22.48
CA THR A 252 -17.38 -5.63 -21.77
C THR A 252 -16.76 -5.90 -20.40
N VAL A 253 -15.43 -6.04 -20.36
CA VAL A 253 -14.68 -6.25 -19.11
C VAL A 253 -14.79 -5.03 -18.20
N ARG A 254 -14.79 -3.80 -18.74
CA ARG A 254 -15.01 -2.56 -17.97
C ARG A 254 -16.37 -2.57 -17.27
N VAL A 255 -17.45 -2.86 -18.01
CA VAL A 255 -18.81 -2.91 -17.45
C VAL A 255 -18.93 -3.97 -16.36
N GLN A 256 -18.40 -5.17 -16.60
CA GLN A 256 -18.39 -6.24 -15.60
C GLN A 256 -17.61 -5.84 -14.33
N ALA A 257 -16.48 -5.16 -14.49
CA ALA A 257 -15.69 -4.67 -13.36
C ALA A 257 -16.46 -3.61 -12.55
N LEU A 258 -17.14 -2.67 -13.22
CA LEU A 258 -17.95 -1.64 -12.57
C LEU A 258 -19.16 -2.22 -11.80
N GLN A 259 -19.83 -3.22 -12.38
CA GLN A 259 -20.93 -3.93 -11.72
C GLN A 259 -20.46 -4.68 -10.47
N LYS A 260 -19.30 -5.34 -10.52
CA LYS A 260 -18.70 -5.97 -9.35
C LYS A 260 -18.33 -4.95 -8.27
N ALA A 261 -17.82 -3.78 -8.68
CA ALA A 261 -17.45 -2.71 -7.75
C ALA A 261 -18.65 -2.06 -7.07
N SER A 262 -19.77 -1.84 -7.77
CA SER A 262 -20.97 -1.23 -7.19
C SER A 262 -21.67 -2.14 -6.18
N ALA A 263 -21.58 -3.46 -6.36
CA ALA A 263 -22.10 -4.46 -5.42
C ALA A 263 -21.33 -4.53 -4.07
N LEU A 264 -20.15 -3.92 -3.98
CA LEU A 264 -19.24 -4.02 -2.82
C LEU A 264 -19.30 -2.83 -1.84
N ARG A 265 -20.26 -1.91 -1.97
CA ARG A 265 -20.43 -0.79 -1.02
C ARG A 265 -20.95 -1.27 0.34
N PHE A 266 -20.06 -1.76 1.20
CA PHE A 266 -20.30 -1.89 2.64
C PHE A 266 -19.29 -1.07 3.46
N SER A 267 -19.84 -0.46 4.52
CA SER A 267 -19.28 0.54 5.43
C SER A 267 -18.11 0.04 6.28
N CYS A 268 -17.02 0.82 6.36
CA CYS A 268 -16.25 1.17 7.58
C CYS A 268 -14.80 1.56 7.22
N SER A 269 -14.29 2.67 7.78
CA SER A 269 -12.94 3.21 7.54
C SER A 269 -11.77 2.32 8.02
N ILE A 270 -12.04 1.21 8.73
CA ILE A 270 -11.05 0.20 9.14
C ILE A 270 -11.01 -0.97 8.15
N CYS A 271 -11.98 -1.05 7.23
CA CYS A 271 -12.12 -2.17 6.33
C CYS A 271 -11.03 -2.18 5.24
N LEU A 272 -10.45 -1.04 4.85
CA LEU A 272 -9.41 -0.98 3.81
C LEU A 272 -8.24 -1.95 4.05
N ILE A 273 -7.68 -2.05 5.26
CA ILE A 273 -6.47 -2.86 5.49
C ILE A 273 -6.76 -4.38 5.57
N LEU A 274 -7.97 -4.78 5.97
CA LEU A 274 -8.38 -6.21 5.99
C LEU A 274 -9.06 -6.63 4.68
N GLU A 275 -9.71 -5.70 4.00
CA GLU A 275 -10.27 -5.89 2.68
C GLU A 275 -9.18 -6.06 1.63
N PHE A 276 -8.01 -5.42 1.77
CA PHE A 276 -6.85 -5.69 0.90
C PHE A 276 -6.38 -7.15 0.92
N ARG A 277 -6.75 -7.95 1.92
CA ARG A 277 -6.37 -9.36 2.04
C ARG A 277 -7.35 -10.34 1.38
N SER A 278 -8.59 -9.91 1.10
CA SER A 278 -9.59 -10.72 0.38
C SER A 278 -9.98 -10.14 -0.99
N ARG A 279 -9.55 -8.91 -1.28
CA ARG A 279 -9.85 -8.21 -2.53
C ARG A 279 -8.72 -8.37 -3.53
N ALA A 280 -8.99 -9.16 -4.56
CA ALA A 280 -8.60 -8.74 -5.89
C ALA A 280 -9.33 -7.42 -6.18
N LEU A 281 -8.71 -6.28 -5.85
CA LEU A 281 -9.05 -5.05 -6.55
C LEU A 281 -8.86 -5.38 -8.01
N THR A 282 -9.91 -5.30 -8.82
CA THR A 282 -9.71 -5.41 -10.26
C THR A 282 -8.81 -4.22 -10.68
N PRO A 283 -7.92 -4.40 -11.66
CA PRO A 283 -7.01 -3.35 -12.16
C PRO A 283 -7.71 -1.99 -12.39
N TRP A 284 -9.02 -2.03 -12.63
CA TRP A 284 -9.92 -0.90 -12.85
C TRP A 284 -10.15 0.05 -11.68
N GLN A 285 -10.28 -0.43 -10.44
CA GLN A 285 -10.47 0.46 -9.29
C GLN A 285 -9.20 1.30 -9.02
N PHE A 286 -8.06 0.84 -9.52
CA PHE A 286 -6.79 1.56 -9.47
C PHE A 286 -6.68 2.62 -10.60
N ILE A 287 -7.21 2.35 -11.79
CA ILE A 287 -7.12 3.24 -12.96
C ILE A 287 -8.10 4.42 -12.88
N THR A 288 -9.31 4.24 -12.32
CA THR A 288 -10.34 5.31 -12.33
C THR A 288 -10.18 6.39 -11.25
N CYS A 289 -9.32 6.17 -10.25
CA CYS A 289 -9.19 7.07 -9.09
C CYS A 289 -8.03 8.07 -9.19
N PHE A 290 -7.21 8.04 -10.23
CA PHE A 290 -6.00 8.87 -10.29
C PHE A 290 -5.90 9.67 -11.60
N PRO A 291 -5.86 11.02 -11.54
CA PRO A 291 -5.50 11.85 -12.68
C PRO A 291 -3.98 11.78 -12.85
N PHE A 292 -3.55 10.94 -13.78
CA PHE A 292 -2.18 10.59 -14.11
C PHE A 292 -2.01 11.14 -15.54
N GLN A 293 -1.20 12.15 -15.86
CA GLN A 293 -1.02 12.55 -17.27
C GLN A 293 0.39 13.04 -17.63
N GLU A 294 1.04 13.87 -16.80
CA GLU A 294 2.31 14.52 -17.22
C GLU A 294 3.59 13.89 -16.63
N GLU A 295 3.51 13.11 -15.54
CA GLU A 295 4.70 12.74 -14.73
C GLU A 295 5.18 11.28 -14.87
N LEU A 296 4.40 10.35 -15.46
CA LEU A 296 4.93 9.04 -15.89
C LEU A 296 6.00 9.20 -16.96
N GLN A 297 5.86 10.26 -17.75
CA GLN A 297 6.80 10.66 -18.75
C GLN A 297 8.14 11.09 -18.11
N MET A 298 8.09 11.84 -17.01
CA MET A 298 9.27 12.24 -16.24
C MET A 298 10.00 11.05 -15.60
N ILE A 299 9.26 10.03 -15.15
CA ILE A 299 9.80 8.77 -14.63
C ILE A 299 10.56 8.05 -15.75
N LEU A 300 9.95 7.78 -16.91
CA LEU A 300 10.66 7.11 -18.00
C LEU A 300 11.79 7.97 -18.64
N LEU A 301 11.67 9.30 -18.63
CA LEU A 301 12.72 10.22 -19.10
C LEU A 301 13.88 10.36 -18.11
N SER A 302 13.64 10.38 -16.81
CA SER A 302 14.72 10.34 -15.81
C SER A 302 15.45 8.99 -15.87
N PHE A 303 14.77 7.91 -16.26
CA PHE A 303 15.34 6.58 -16.43
C PHE A 303 16.07 6.33 -17.77
N SER A 304 15.74 7.04 -18.86
CA SER A 304 16.50 6.92 -20.13
C SER A 304 17.88 7.60 -20.08
N SER A 305 18.11 8.48 -19.09
CA SER A 305 19.42 9.12 -18.87
C SER A 305 20.50 8.15 -18.37
N GLN A 306 20.12 6.96 -17.86
CA GLN A 306 21.05 5.90 -17.43
C GLN A 306 21.27 4.80 -18.48
N SER A 307 20.54 4.80 -19.60
CA SER A 307 20.76 3.87 -20.72
C SER A 307 21.85 4.36 -21.69
N THR A 308 22.84 5.13 -21.21
CA THR A 308 24.08 5.44 -21.94
C THR A 308 25.09 4.28 -21.94
N PHE A 309 24.65 3.05 -21.64
CA PHE A 309 25.34 1.82 -22.03
C PHE A 309 24.72 1.26 -23.31
N TYR A 310 24.91 1.97 -24.41
CA TYR A 310 24.80 1.42 -25.77
C TYR A 310 26.04 1.86 -26.56
N GLN A 311 27.12 1.13 -26.35
CA GLN A 311 28.16 0.83 -27.35
C GLN A 311 28.34 -0.69 -27.35
#